data_AF-A0A3C1ZV70-F1
#
_entry.id   AF-A0A3C1ZV70-F1
#
_cell.length_a   1.000
_cell.length_b   1.000
_cell.length_c   1.000
_cell.angle_alpha   90.00
_cell.angle_beta   90.00
_cell.angle_gamma   90.00
#
_symmetry.space_group_name_H-M   'P 1'
#
loop_
_entity.id
_entity.type
_entity.pdbx_description
1 polymer ?
#
loop_
_entity_poly.entity_id
_entity_poly.type
_entity_poly.pdbx_seq_one_letter_code
_entity_poly.pdbx_strand_id
1 'polypeptide(L)'
;MPATQVLDFIVDQKDLSNTQTLEKTYPEELAPDQVLLKVDKFAFTANNITYGVAGERMSYWKFFPTQEGYGIIPTWGFADVVASNHPEIAVG
;
A
#
# COMPACT_ATOMS: atom_id res chain seq x y z
N MET A 1 -17.96 -13.78 6.06
CA MET A 1 -16.92 -14.10 5.06
C MET A 1 -15.57 -13.88 5.75
N PRO A 2 -14.57 -14.75 5.58
CA PRO A 2 -13.30 -14.60 6.30
C PRO A 2 -12.52 -13.38 5.77
N ALA A 3 -11.77 -12.71 6.65
CA ALA A 3 -11.03 -11.51 6.30
C ALA A 3 -9.96 -11.74 5.22
N THR A 4 -9.69 -10.73 4.39
CA THR A 4 -8.74 -10.86 3.27
C THR A 4 -7.30 -10.73 3.78
N GLN A 5 -6.51 -11.78 3.58
CA GLN A 5 -5.09 -11.79 3.94
C GLN A 5 -4.23 -11.25 2.79
N VAL A 6 -3.34 -10.33 3.08
CA VAL A 6 -2.46 -9.67 2.11
C VAL A 6 -1.04 -9.57 2.64
N LEU A 7 -0.11 -9.26 1.74
CA LEU A 7 1.29 -9.02 2.07
C LEU A 7 1.63 -7.55 1.79
N ASP A 8 2.05 -6.83 2.82
CA ASP A 8 2.68 -5.53 2.66
C ASP A 8 4.16 -5.75 2.37
N PHE A 9 4.65 -5.20 1.26
CA PHE A 9 6.08 -5.11 0.98
C PHE A 9 6.66 -3.87 1.66
N ILE A 10 7.55 -4.08 2.63
CA ILE A 10 8.15 -3.00 3.41
C ILE A 10 9.66 -2.94 3.18
N VAL A 11 10.19 -1.73 3.28
CA VAL A 11 11.60 -1.41 3.00
C VAL A 11 12.19 -0.69 4.20
N ASP A 12 13.40 -1.05 4.61
CA ASP A 12 14.14 -0.34 5.66
C ASP A 12 14.45 1.10 5.19
N GLN A 13 14.06 2.09 5.98
CA GLN A 13 14.22 3.50 5.61
C GLN A 13 15.69 3.94 5.50
N LYS A 14 16.62 3.20 6.12
CA LYS A 14 18.07 3.48 6.11
C LYS A 14 18.83 2.66 5.08
N ASP A 15 18.29 1.52 4.65
CA ASP A 15 18.87 0.64 3.64
C ASP A 15 17.77 0.10 2.72
N LEU A 16 17.57 0.75 1.57
CA LEU A 16 16.51 0.38 0.64
C LEU A 16 16.69 -1.02 0.02
N SER A 17 17.84 -1.66 0.20
CA SER A 17 18.07 -3.04 -0.24
C SER A 17 17.59 -4.08 0.79
N ASN A 18 17.40 -3.66 2.05
CA ASN A 18 16.83 -4.49 3.09
C ASN A 18 15.29 -4.42 3.04
N THR A 19 14.66 -5.53 2.67
CA THR A 19 13.22 -5.60 2.38
C THR A 19 12.58 -6.80 3.07
N GLN A 20 11.31 -6.66 3.44
CA GLN A 20 10.55 -7.70 4.12
C GLN A 20 9.09 -7.70 3.62
N THR A 21 8.39 -8.80 3.91
CA THR A 21 6.94 -8.87 3.72
C THR A 21 6.27 -9.02 5.07
N LEU A 22 5.19 -8.29 5.29
CA LEU A 22 4.35 -8.40 6.49
C LEU A 22 2.98 -8.92 6.08
N GLU A 23 2.55 -10.00 6.71
CA GLU A 23 1.17 -10.44 6.60
C GLU A 23 0.25 -9.45 7.32
N LYS A 24 -0.78 -9.00 6.60
CA LYS A 24 -1.87 -8.20 7.14
C LYS A 24 -3.21 -8.81 6.78
N THR A 25 -4.18 -8.48 7.62
CA THR A 25 -5.57 -8.81 7.39
C THR A 25 -6.34 -7.51 7.21
N TYR A 26 -7.04 -7.38 6.09
CA TYR A 26 -7.91 -6.24 5.84
C TYR A 26 -9.35 -6.60 6.20
N PRO A 27 -10.07 -5.72 6.92
CA PRO A 27 -11.48 -5.91 7.16
C PRO A 27 -12.26 -5.80 5.84
N GLU A 28 -13.17 -6.72 5.61
CA GLU A 28 -14.13 -6.60 4.49
C GLU A 28 -15.26 -5.60 4.82
N GLU A 29 -15.46 -5.26 6.10
CA GLU A 29 -16.38 -4.19 6.50
C GLU A 29 -15.74 -2.82 6.25
N LEU A 30 -16.30 -2.10 5.28
CA LEU A 30 -15.87 -0.76 4.89
C LEU A 30 -16.66 0.31 5.64
N ALA A 31 -16.00 1.40 6.03
CA ALA A 31 -16.71 2.58 6.50
C ALA A 31 -17.44 3.28 5.33
N PRO A 32 -18.34 4.24 5.59
CA PRO A 32 -18.91 5.08 4.54
C PRO A 32 -17.81 5.70 3.66
N ASP A 33 -18.04 5.74 2.35
CA ASP A 33 -17.13 6.29 1.34
C ASP A 33 -15.77 5.56 1.17
N GLN A 34 -15.59 4.38 1.78
CA GLN A 34 -14.41 3.56 1.56
C GLN A 34 -14.59 2.54 0.44
N VAL A 35 -13.46 2.20 -0.20
CA VAL A 35 -13.35 1.14 -1.19
C VAL A 35 -12.19 0.21 -0.84
N LEU A 36 -12.35 -1.08 -1.11
CA LEU A 36 -11.28 -2.07 -1.02
C LEU A 36 -10.82 -2.42 -2.44
N LEU A 37 -9.52 -2.26 -2.67
CA LEU A 37 -8.88 -2.52 -3.95
C LEU A 37 -7.97 -3.74 -3.83
N LYS A 38 -8.11 -4.68 -4.75
CA LYS A 38 -7.15 -5.77 -4.92
C LYS A 38 -6.15 -5.37 -5.99
N VAL A 39 -4.89 -5.17 -5.60
CA VAL A 39 -3.81 -4.83 -6.53
C VAL A 39 -3.44 -6.04 -7.38
N ASP A 40 -3.49 -5.91 -8.70
CA ASP A 40 -3.10 -6.99 -9.63
C ASP A 40 -1.68 -6.80 -10.15
N LYS A 41 -1.31 -5.56 -10.47
CA LYS A 41 0.00 -5.22 -11.03
C LYS A 41 0.44 -3.88 -10.50
N PHE A 42 1.71 -3.77 -10.14
CA PHE A 42 2.35 -2.50 -9.83
C PHE A 42 3.76 -2.50 -10.40
N ALA A 43 4.36 -1.32 -10.52
CA ALA A 43 5.69 -1.16 -11.07
C ALA A 43 6.62 -0.40 -10.13
N PHE A 44 7.81 -0.95 -9.92
CA PHE A 44 8.95 -0.19 -9.45
C PHE A 44 9.74 0.35 -10.65
N THR A 45 10.05 1.64 -10.60
CA THR A 45 10.90 2.32 -11.56
C THR A 45 11.97 3.14 -10.82
N ALA A 46 12.87 3.78 -11.56
CA ALA A 46 13.92 4.60 -10.96
C ALA A 46 13.38 5.73 -10.06
N ASN A 47 12.16 6.23 -10.31
CA ASN A 47 11.56 7.29 -9.48
C ASN A 47 11.30 6.83 -8.03
N ASN A 48 11.07 5.54 -7.79
CA ASN A 48 10.78 4.99 -6.47
C ASN A 48 12.00 5.07 -5.54
N ILE A 49 13.22 5.05 -6.09
CA ILE A 49 14.44 5.28 -5.31
C ILE A 49 14.45 6.70 -4.74
N THR A 50 14.04 7.69 -5.53
CA THR A 50 13.89 9.07 -5.04
C THR A 50 12.87 9.16 -3.91
N TYR A 51 11.75 8.42 -4.00
CA TYR A 51 10.75 8.39 -2.92
C TYR A 51 11.31 7.78 -1.64
N GLY A 52 12.15 6.75 -1.74
CA GLY A 52 12.82 6.17 -0.57
C GLY A 52 13.85 7.12 0.05
N VAL A 53 14.81 7.60 -0.76
CA VAL A 53 15.91 8.44 -0.27
C VAL A 53 15.44 9.80 0.26
N ALA A 54 14.44 10.41 -0.39
CA ALA A 54 13.86 11.69 0.03
C ALA A 54 12.63 11.51 0.94
N GLY A 55 12.34 10.28 1.39
CA GLY A 55 11.05 9.93 1.98
C GLY A 55 10.69 10.71 3.24
N GLU A 56 11.66 10.99 4.10
CA GLU A 56 11.44 11.78 5.32
C GLU A 56 11.19 13.26 4.99
N ARG A 57 12.05 13.87 4.16
CA ARG A 57 11.97 15.29 3.79
C ARG A 57 10.71 15.62 3.01
N MET A 58 10.27 14.71 2.16
CA MET A 58 9.09 14.87 1.30
C MET A 58 7.85 14.18 1.86
N SER A 59 7.94 13.60 3.06
CA SER A 59 6.85 12.86 3.72
C SER A 59 6.29 11.66 2.94
N TYR A 60 7.03 11.10 1.98
CA TYR A 60 6.58 9.91 1.24
C TYR A 60 6.37 8.70 2.17
N TRP A 61 7.15 8.57 3.25
CA TRP A 61 6.97 7.51 4.25
C TRP A 61 5.65 7.58 5.00
N LYS A 62 4.94 8.71 4.95
CA LYS A 62 3.67 8.92 5.66
C LYS A 62 2.45 8.55 4.83
N PHE A 63 2.61 8.29 3.52
CA PHE A 63 1.48 7.93 2.67
C PHE A 63 0.86 6.59 3.05
N PHE A 64 1.71 5.62 3.43
CA PHE A 64 1.30 4.27 3.78
C PHE A 64 2.00 3.85 5.08
N PRO A 65 1.36 4.09 6.25
CA PRO A 65 1.94 3.78 7.55
C PRO A 65 2.24 2.29 7.74
N THR A 66 3.38 1.99 8.39
CA THR A 66 3.81 0.64 8.75
C THR A 66 4.63 0.65 10.06
N GLN A 67 5.30 -0.46 10.40
CA GLN A 67 6.13 -0.57 11.60
C GLN A 67 7.32 0.41 11.61
N GLU A 68 7.77 0.78 12.81
CA GLU A 68 8.88 1.72 13.01
C GLU A 68 10.17 1.27 12.30
N GLY A 69 10.89 2.22 11.70
CA GLY A 69 12.13 1.96 10.95
C GLY A 69 11.93 1.45 9.53
N TYR A 70 10.70 1.09 9.15
CA TYR A 70 10.34 0.63 7.81
C TYR A 70 9.35 1.59 7.13
N GLY A 71 9.25 1.50 5.80
CA GLY A 71 8.32 2.26 5.01
C GLY A 71 7.76 1.46 3.83
N ILE A 72 6.60 1.88 3.33
CA ILE A 72 6.01 1.37 2.10
C ILE A 72 6.19 2.43 1.01
N ILE A 73 6.92 2.08 -0.04
CA ILE A 73 7.19 3.01 -1.15
C ILE A 73 5.93 3.14 -2.02
N PRO A 74 5.41 4.35 -2.27
CA PRO A 74 4.26 4.53 -3.16
C PRO A 74 4.64 4.13 -4.59
N THR A 75 3.76 3.37 -5.25
CA THR A 75 3.94 2.92 -6.63
C THR A 75 2.71 3.20 -7.47
N TRP A 76 2.88 3.13 -8.79
CA TRP A 76 1.76 3.09 -9.73
C TRP A 76 1.41 1.65 -10.04
N GLY A 77 0.12 1.39 -10.23
CA GLY A 77 -0.39 0.06 -10.50
C GLY A 77 -1.83 0.06 -11.01
N PHE A 78 -2.33 -1.15 -11.23
CA PHE A 78 -3.71 -1.46 -11.58
C PHE A 78 -4.28 -2.35 -10.48
N ALA A 79 -5.53 -2.09 -10.13
CA ALA A 79 -6.26 -2.81 -9.10
C ALA A 79 -7.75 -2.84 -9.45
N ASP A 80 -8.42 -3.91 -9.04
CA ASP A 80 -9.87 -4.07 -9.16
C ASP A 80 -10.55 -3.67 -7.85
N VAL A 81 -11.71 -3.03 -7.95
CA VAL A 81 -12.56 -2.75 -6.78
C VAL A 81 -13.23 -4.06 -6.37
N VAL A 82 -12.89 -4.60 -5.20
CA VAL A 82 -13.45 -5.86 -4.69
C VAL A 82 -14.57 -5.64 -3.67
N ALA A 83 -14.63 -4.46 -3.05
CA ALA A 83 -15.74 -3.99 -2.23
C ALA A 83 -15.81 -2.46 -2.27
N SER A 84 -17.03 -1.90 -2.17
CA SER A 84 -17.23 -0.44 -2.15
C SER A 84 -18.45 -0.06 -1.32
N ASN A 85 -18.25 0.91 -0.43
CA ASN A 85 -19.30 1.67 0.25
C ASN A 85 -19.37 3.12 -0.26
N HIS A 86 -18.70 3.43 -1.37
CA HIS A 86 -18.72 4.75 -2.00
C HIS A 86 -19.80 4.79 -3.09
N PRO A 87 -20.73 5.76 -3.09
CA PRO A 87 -21.90 5.77 -3.97
C PRO A 87 -21.56 5.87 -5.46
N GLU A 88 -20.40 6.44 -5.81
CA GLU A 88 -19.96 6.66 -7.19
C GLU A 88 -18.92 5.64 -7.70
N ILE A 89 -18.45 4.71 -6.87
CA ILE A 89 -17.44 3.73 -7.25
C ILE A 89 -18.05 2.34 -7.12
N ALA A 90 -18.28 1.67 -8.25
CA ALA A 90 -18.82 0.32 -8.26
C ALA A 90 -17.73 -0.73 -8.02
N VAL A 91 -18.14 -1.91 -7.55
CA VAL A 91 -17.31 -3.13 -7.58
C VAL A 91 -17.15 -3.58 -9.03
N GLY A 92 -15.93 -4.05 -9.38
CA GLY A 92 -15.56 -4.51 -10.72
C GLY A 92 -14.56 -3.62 -11.44
#